data_AF-A0A0J1I4C1-F1
#
_entry.id   AF-A0A0J1I4C1-F1
#
_cell.length_a   1.000
_cell.length_b   1.000
_cell.length_c   1.000
_cell.angle_alpha   90.00
_cell.angle_beta   90.00
_cell.angle_gamma   90.00
#
_symmetry.space_group_name_H-M   'P 1'
#
loop_
_entity.id
_entity.type
_entity.pdbx_description
1 polymer ?
#
loop_
_entity_poly.entity_id
_entity_poly.type
_entity_poly.pdbx_seq_one_letter_code
_entity_poly.pdbx_strand_id
1 'polypeptide(L)'
;MAFVQTYTKTDSLFMVHTGNTVGMRGITTATAYQYNALITRDTNLSFAGVPSSVDPLTFAGTTNDWTLNGSWARLNPSVTDVPATATVDFAMLVWQGTLSATVTETVVNNNIPTLQTPDGVTHTITSVSAWGETRSSGTFQGTIYTRAANVTSILQGISNRATGDYFVERIPTANPPAQGTGVGWALVVVYRDNSYPVRNVSLYTGLLISTLGETATISNFITPSVAPVNARVFTMAINGDTDATGDNFNLNGTGLSGPNNLINNFFASQVNNYLGNLNTVGSFGDRNMPIGTSATNRRAEFDVTNVPANGVLTAGSTSTTVNIPNTFDYIYAGAVGLQIDLAEARLTATKSVIVS
;
A
#
# COMPACT_ATOMS: atom_id res chain seq x y z
N MET A 1 -15.20 7.95 9.45
CA MET A 1 -15.46 6.49 9.31
C MET A 1 -14.16 5.88 8.85
N ALA A 2 -13.63 4.87 9.53
CA ALA A 2 -12.24 4.45 9.30
C ALA A 2 -11.98 3.88 7.89
N PHE A 3 -12.92 3.15 7.30
CA PHE A 3 -12.78 2.65 5.92
C PHE A 3 -14.10 2.72 5.14
N VAL A 4 -14.00 3.08 3.86
CA VAL A 4 -15.08 3.14 2.87
C VAL A 4 -14.75 2.17 1.76
N GLN A 5 -15.73 1.38 1.33
CA GLN A 5 -15.56 0.44 0.24
C GLN A 5 -15.42 1.18 -1.10
N THR A 6 -14.34 0.92 -1.83
CA THR A 6 -14.05 1.52 -3.13
C THR A 6 -14.29 0.56 -4.29
N TYR A 7 -14.16 -0.75 -4.04
CA TYR A 7 -14.38 -1.81 -5.02
C TYR A 7 -14.84 -3.09 -4.31
N THR A 8 -15.83 -3.79 -4.88
CA THR A 8 -16.12 -5.21 -4.57
C THR A 8 -16.55 -5.89 -5.85
N LYS A 9 -16.05 -7.10 -6.09
CA LYS A 9 -16.49 -7.93 -7.20
C LYS A 9 -16.22 -9.40 -6.93
N THR A 10 -17.13 -10.24 -7.39
CA THR A 10 -16.95 -11.68 -7.44
C THR A 10 -16.74 -12.10 -8.89
N ASP A 11 -15.54 -12.59 -9.20
CA ASP A 11 -15.18 -13.07 -10.54
C ASP A 11 -13.87 -13.86 -10.51
N SER A 12 -13.37 -14.31 -11.67
CA SER A 12 -12.01 -14.81 -11.81
C SER A 12 -11.01 -13.64 -11.73
N LEU A 13 -10.64 -13.27 -10.51
CA LEU A 13 -9.83 -12.08 -10.19
C LEU A 13 -8.53 -12.43 -9.45
N PHE A 14 -7.50 -11.59 -9.60
CA PHE A 14 -6.27 -11.64 -8.81
C PHE A 14 -5.79 -10.22 -8.50
N MET A 15 -5.68 -9.90 -7.21
CA MET A 15 -5.26 -8.60 -6.70
C MET A 15 -3.75 -8.59 -6.46
N VAL A 16 -3.09 -7.58 -7.01
CA VAL A 16 -1.68 -7.28 -6.74
C VAL A 16 -1.52 -5.84 -6.31
N HIS A 17 -0.37 -5.50 -5.75
CA HIS A 17 0.02 -4.13 -5.49
C HIS A 17 1.50 -3.90 -5.82
N THR A 18 1.82 -2.62 -6.02
CA THR A 18 3.16 -2.06 -5.88
C THR A 18 3.05 -0.76 -5.10
N GLY A 19 4.17 -0.20 -4.65
CA GLY A 19 4.18 1.03 -3.88
C GLY A 19 5.56 1.31 -3.32
N ASN A 20 5.74 2.52 -2.80
CA ASN A 20 6.99 2.88 -2.14
C ASN A 20 6.72 3.97 -1.10
N THR A 21 7.61 4.05 -0.12
CA THR A 21 7.69 5.24 0.73
C THR A 21 8.13 6.44 -0.10
N VAL A 22 7.90 7.64 0.42
CA VAL A 22 8.60 8.85 0.00
C VAL A 22 9.55 9.34 1.08
N GLY A 23 9.54 8.74 2.28
CA GLY A 23 10.42 9.08 3.41
C GLY A 23 11.67 8.21 3.50
N MET A 24 12.78 8.81 3.91
CA MET A 24 14.04 8.13 4.25
C MET A 24 14.52 8.54 5.65
N ARG A 25 15.04 7.60 6.43
CA ARG A 25 15.87 7.91 7.62
C ARG A 25 17.21 8.47 7.16
N GLY A 26 17.63 9.58 7.77
CA GLY A 26 18.92 10.24 7.50
C GLY A 26 20.08 9.60 8.26
N ILE A 27 21.18 10.35 8.42
CA ILE A 27 22.40 9.88 9.13
C ILE A 27 22.30 9.92 10.66
N THR A 28 21.30 10.57 11.23
CA THR A 28 21.09 10.55 12.69
C THR A 28 20.32 9.30 13.06
N THR A 29 20.96 8.40 13.81
CA THR A 29 20.29 7.24 14.45
C THR A 29 19.33 7.65 15.57
N ALA A 30 19.23 8.94 15.89
CA ALA A 30 18.34 9.42 16.92
C ALA A 30 16.92 8.92 16.60
N THR A 31 16.39 8.15 17.54
CA THR A 31 15.13 7.40 17.60
C THR A 31 13.89 8.28 17.44
N ALA A 32 13.92 9.15 16.44
CA ALA A 32 12.95 10.21 16.27
C ALA A 32 11.68 9.71 15.56
N TYR A 33 11.58 8.40 15.24
CA TYR A 33 10.36 7.76 14.75
C TYR A 33 9.69 8.62 13.66
N GLN A 34 10.49 8.96 12.64
CA GLN A 34 10.19 9.92 11.57
C GLN A 34 11.17 9.76 10.40
N TYR A 35 10.79 10.27 9.22
CA TYR A 35 11.74 10.49 8.14
C TYR A 35 12.58 11.77 8.37
N ASN A 36 13.78 11.83 7.78
CA ASN A 36 14.64 13.03 7.78
C ASN A 36 14.91 13.58 6.38
N ALA A 37 14.63 12.79 5.35
CA ALA A 37 14.74 13.18 3.96
C ALA A 37 13.56 12.64 3.17
N LEU A 38 13.22 13.32 2.08
CA LEU A 38 12.24 12.88 1.11
C LEU A 38 12.95 12.33 -0.12
N ILE A 39 12.45 11.22 -0.67
CA ILE A 39 12.92 10.66 -1.93
C ILE A 39 12.56 11.63 -3.06
N THR A 40 13.50 11.82 -3.99
CA THR A 40 13.26 12.47 -5.29
C THR A 40 13.84 11.60 -6.40
N ARG A 41 13.40 11.81 -7.62
CA ARG A 41 13.96 11.12 -8.80
C ARG A 41 15.24 11.77 -9.31
N ASP A 42 15.52 13.01 -8.93
CA ASP A 42 16.76 13.69 -9.31
C ASP A 42 17.94 13.10 -8.55
N THR A 43 18.69 12.23 -9.20
CA THR A 43 19.85 11.52 -8.63
C THR A 43 21.03 12.44 -8.36
N ASN A 44 20.99 13.71 -8.78
CA ASN A 44 21.97 14.73 -8.43
C ASN A 44 21.72 15.35 -7.05
N LEU A 45 20.54 15.14 -6.47
CA LEU A 45 20.19 15.66 -5.15
C LEU A 45 20.48 14.65 -4.04
N SER A 46 21.06 15.15 -2.96
CA SER A 46 21.24 14.42 -1.71
C SER A 46 20.98 15.33 -0.51
N PHE A 47 20.26 14.84 0.48
CA PHE A 47 19.89 15.56 1.69
C PHE A 47 20.07 14.68 2.94
N ALA A 48 20.26 15.30 4.10
CA ALA A 48 20.41 14.64 5.41
C ALA A 48 21.44 13.49 5.44
N GLY A 49 22.48 13.57 4.61
CA GLY A 49 23.53 12.56 4.48
C GLY A 49 23.07 11.23 3.86
N VAL A 50 21.89 11.18 3.24
CA VAL A 50 21.41 10.02 2.47
C VAL A 50 22.00 10.09 1.05
N PRO A 51 22.94 9.21 0.67
CA PRO A 51 23.54 9.25 -0.66
C PRO A 51 22.50 8.94 -1.74
N SER A 52 22.63 9.52 -2.93
CA SER A 52 21.79 9.08 -4.07
C SER A 52 22.14 7.65 -4.51
N SER A 53 21.29 7.05 -5.32
CA SER A 53 21.53 5.82 -6.07
C SER A 53 21.33 6.12 -7.54
N VAL A 54 22.24 5.62 -8.38
CA VAL A 54 22.15 5.66 -9.85
C VAL A 54 21.96 4.27 -10.44
N ASP A 55 21.77 3.24 -9.58
CA ASP A 55 21.50 1.88 -10.04
C ASP A 55 20.16 1.83 -10.80
N PRO A 56 20.09 1.27 -12.02
CA PRO A 56 18.85 1.22 -12.80
C PRO A 56 17.66 0.56 -12.10
N LEU A 57 17.89 -0.29 -11.10
CA LEU A 57 16.85 -0.97 -10.32
C LEU A 57 16.48 -0.22 -9.04
N THR A 58 17.30 0.72 -8.57
CA THR A 58 17.06 1.41 -7.29
C THR A 58 17.28 2.93 -7.29
N PHE A 59 17.44 3.54 -8.47
CA PHE A 59 17.82 4.94 -8.59
C PHE A 59 16.89 5.88 -7.83
N ALA A 60 17.49 6.85 -7.14
CA ALA A 60 16.81 7.91 -6.41
C ALA A 60 17.83 8.91 -5.85
N GLY A 61 17.41 10.17 -5.71
CA GLY A 61 18.06 11.16 -4.86
C GLY A 61 17.26 11.43 -3.59
N THR A 62 17.71 12.41 -2.81
CA THR A 62 16.96 12.90 -1.66
C THR A 62 16.91 14.43 -1.59
N THR A 63 15.82 14.95 -1.02
CA THR A 63 15.52 16.38 -0.86
C THR A 63 14.86 16.63 0.49
N ASN A 64 14.79 17.90 0.91
CA ASN A 64 13.93 18.36 2.01
C ASN A 64 12.74 19.18 1.52
N ASP A 65 12.49 19.22 0.21
CA ASP A 65 11.38 19.95 -0.37
C ASP A 65 10.32 18.96 -0.86
N TRP A 66 9.14 18.97 -0.22
CA TRP A 66 8.05 18.09 -0.63
C TRP A 66 7.56 18.39 -2.06
N THR A 67 7.77 19.60 -2.58
CA THR A 67 7.39 19.94 -3.95
C THR A 67 8.28 19.27 -5.01
N LEU A 68 9.44 18.77 -4.60
CA LEU A 68 10.40 18.02 -5.42
C LEU A 68 10.40 16.52 -5.12
N ASN A 69 9.55 16.07 -4.18
CA ASN A 69 9.54 14.68 -3.79
C ASN A 69 8.89 13.79 -4.86
N GLY A 70 9.29 12.53 -4.87
CA GLY A 70 8.72 11.53 -5.74
C GLY A 70 9.51 10.24 -5.70
N SER A 71 8.80 9.14 -5.61
CA SER A 71 9.38 7.80 -5.61
C SER A 71 8.73 6.92 -6.66
N TRP A 72 9.42 5.83 -6.99
CA TRP A 72 8.95 4.87 -7.98
C TRP A 72 8.96 3.45 -7.45
N ALA A 73 8.07 2.65 -8.01
CA ALA A 73 7.95 1.24 -7.72
C ALA A 73 7.58 0.48 -9.00
N ARG A 74 8.06 -0.75 -9.11
CA ARG A 74 7.77 -1.62 -10.25
C ARG A 74 6.53 -2.47 -9.97
N LEU A 75 5.55 -2.45 -10.87
CA LEU A 75 4.49 -3.44 -10.95
C LEU A 75 4.91 -4.53 -11.93
N ASN A 76 5.37 -5.68 -11.43
CA ASN A 76 5.82 -6.78 -12.27
C ASN A 76 5.44 -8.15 -11.66
N PRO A 77 4.14 -8.50 -11.64
CA PRO A 77 3.72 -9.82 -11.23
C PRO A 77 4.26 -10.90 -12.18
N SER A 78 4.62 -12.05 -11.64
CA SER A 78 5.03 -13.22 -12.42
C SER A 78 3.93 -13.63 -13.41
N VAL A 79 4.31 -14.12 -14.58
CA VAL A 79 3.35 -14.68 -15.57
C VAL A 79 2.61 -15.91 -15.06
N THR A 80 3.09 -16.54 -13.98
CA THR A 80 2.39 -17.62 -13.28
C THR A 80 1.21 -17.12 -12.46
N ASP A 81 1.33 -15.93 -11.87
CA ASP A 81 0.33 -15.35 -10.98
C ASP A 81 -0.63 -14.46 -11.75
N VAL A 82 -0.09 -13.72 -12.71
CA VAL A 82 -0.85 -12.89 -13.66
C VAL A 82 -0.49 -13.34 -15.07
N PRO A 83 -1.30 -14.16 -15.75
CA PRO A 83 -1.05 -14.62 -17.12
C PRO A 83 -0.96 -13.48 -18.13
N ALA A 84 -0.37 -13.74 -19.30
CA ALA A 84 -0.27 -12.75 -20.38
C ALA A 84 -1.63 -12.28 -20.92
N THR A 85 -2.66 -13.13 -20.77
CA THR A 85 -4.05 -12.88 -21.18
C THR A 85 -4.86 -12.05 -20.18
N ALA A 86 -4.33 -11.82 -18.98
CA ALA A 86 -5.04 -11.09 -17.94
C ALA A 86 -5.26 -9.63 -18.33
N THR A 87 -6.39 -9.06 -17.93
CA THR A 87 -6.72 -7.65 -18.17
C THR A 87 -6.92 -6.91 -16.85
N VAL A 88 -6.66 -5.61 -16.81
CA VAL A 88 -6.96 -4.78 -15.64
C VAL A 88 -8.48 -4.63 -15.50
N ASP A 89 -9.04 -5.16 -14.41
CA ASP A 89 -10.46 -5.00 -14.05
C ASP A 89 -10.69 -3.71 -13.26
N PHE A 90 -9.79 -3.44 -12.31
CA PHE A 90 -9.82 -2.25 -11.47
C PHE A 90 -8.40 -1.85 -11.06
N ALA A 91 -8.16 -0.55 -10.92
CA ALA A 91 -6.92 -0.03 -10.35
C ALA A 91 -7.16 1.22 -9.50
N MET A 92 -6.46 1.28 -8.37
CA MET A 92 -6.57 2.35 -7.40
C MET A 92 -5.20 2.81 -6.95
N LEU A 93 -4.96 4.11 -7.03
CA LEU A 93 -3.81 4.75 -6.39
C LEU A 93 -4.26 5.28 -5.03
N VAL A 94 -3.53 4.95 -3.97
CA VAL A 94 -3.74 5.47 -2.62
C VAL A 94 -2.45 6.12 -2.16
N TRP A 95 -2.54 7.30 -1.56
CA TRP A 95 -1.41 7.98 -0.94
C TRP A 95 -1.79 8.54 0.42
N GLN A 96 -0.79 8.62 1.28
CA GLN A 96 -0.94 9.02 2.67
C GLN A 96 0.24 9.91 3.07
N GLY A 97 -0.02 10.87 3.96
CA GLY A 97 1.02 11.72 4.52
C GLY A 97 0.59 12.41 5.80
N THR A 98 1.53 13.06 6.46
CA THR A 98 1.27 13.83 7.68
C THR A 98 1.29 15.34 7.38
N LEU A 99 0.37 16.09 7.97
CA LEU A 99 0.32 17.55 7.91
C LEU A 99 1.34 18.17 8.89
N SER A 100 1.60 19.45 8.69
CA SER A 100 2.39 20.29 9.60
C SER A 100 1.82 21.72 9.61
N ALA A 101 2.49 22.63 10.31
CA ALA A 101 2.13 24.05 10.29
C ALA A 101 2.19 24.68 8.88
N THR A 102 3.08 24.18 8.01
CA THR A 102 3.30 24.70 6.64
C THR A 102 2.57 23.88 5.58
N VAL A 103 2.42 22.57 5.81
CA VAL A 103 1.64 21.67 4.94
C VAL A 103 0.31 21.39 5.61
N THR A 104 -0.66 22.25 5.33
CA THR A 104 -2.03 22.16 5.81
C THR A 104 -2.90 21.30 4.89
N GLU A 105 -4.11 20.98 5.30
CA GLU A 105 -5.07 20.30 4.41
C GLU A 105 -5.37 21.10 3.13
N THR A 106 -5.38 22.42 3.20
CA THR A 106 -5.51 23.28 2.02
C THR A 106 -4.33 23.09 1.06
N VAL A 107 -3.11 22.95 1.58
CA VAL A 107 -1.93 22.65 0.75
C VAL A 107 -2.08 21.27 0.11
N VAL A 108 -2.51 20.26 0.87
CA VAL A 108 -2.77 18.91 0.35
C VAL A 108 -3.80 18.94 -0.78
N ASN A 109 -4.93 19.62 -0.58
CA ASN A 109 -6.02 19.65 -1.55
C ASN A 109 -5.70 20.48 -2.80
N ASN A 110 -4.84 21.50 -2.69
CA ASN A 110 -4.42 22.33 -3.82
C ASN A 110 -3.25 21.74 -4.62
N ASN A 111 -2.57 20.71 -4.09
CA ASN A 111 -1.41 20.11 -4.74
C ASN A 111 -1.70 18.66 -5.08
N ILE A 112 -2.13 18.45 -6.31
CA ILE A 112 -2.51 17.15 -6.84
C ILE A 112 -1.23 16.38 -7.23
N PRO A 113 -1.02 15.14 -6.74
CA PRO A 113 0.10 14.32 -7.16
C PRO A 113 0.04 13.99 -8.66
N THR A 114 1.18 13.62 -9.21
CA THR A 114 1.26 13.05 -10.56
C THR A 114 1.56 11.56 -10.52
N LEU A 115 1.10 10.83 -11.54
CA LEU A 115 1.42 9.44 -11.80
C LEU A 115 2.05 9.35 -13.19
N GLN A 116 3.32 8.97 -13.28
CA GLN A 116 3.91 8.57 -14.55
C GLN A 116 3.78 7.05 -14.72
N THR A 117 3.24 6.64 -15.86
CA THR A 117 2.99 5.25 -16.23
C THR A 117 4.18 4.63 -16.98
N PRO A 118 4.25 3.29 -17.11
CA PRO A 118 5.35 2.61 -17.80
C PRO A 118 5.60 2.99 -19.26
N ASP A 119 4.61 3.56 -19.94
CA ASP A 119 4.72 4.11 -21.30
C ASP A 119 5.30 5.53 -21.32
N GLY A 120 5.68 6.08 -20.16
CA GLY A 120 6.30 7.39 -19.99
C GLY A 120 5.32 8.56 -19.86
N VAL A 121 4.01 8.31 -19.95
CA VAL A 121 2.97 9.36 -19.88
C VAL A 121 2.74 9.78 -18.43
N THR A 122 2.67 11.08 -18.18
CA THR A 122 2.38 11.64 -16.84
C THR A 122 0.94 12.12 -16.76
N HIS A 123 0.24 11.68 -15.72
CA HIS A 123 -1.14 12.03 -15.42
C HIS A 123 -1.23 12.79 -14.10
N THR A 124 -2.07 13.82 -14.03
CA THR A 124 -2.46 14.44 -12.75
C THR A 124 -3.58 13.60 -12.12
N ILE A 125 -3.45 13.24 -10.84
CA ILE A 125 -4.35 12.28 -10.19
C ILE A 125 -5.24 12.95 -9.15
N THR A 126 -6.46 13.31 -9.55
CA THR A 126 -7.45 13.88 -8.64
C THR A 126 -8.03 12.81 -7.71
N SER A 127 -8.00 13.08 -6.41
CA SER A 127 -8.59 12.19 -5.40
C SER A 127 -10.11 12.20 -5.43
N VAL A 128 -10.73 11.05 -5.12
CA VAL A 128 -12.16 10.95 -4.84
C VAL A 128 -12.39 11.33 -3.37
N SER A 129 -13.18 12.37 -3.12
CA SER A 129 -13.38 12.92 -1.77
C SER A 129 -13.93 11.90 -0.77
N ALA A 130 -14.83 11.02 -1.20
CA ALA A 130 -15.42 9.99 -0.36
C ALA A 130 -14.46 8.84 0.02
N TRP A 131 -13.28 8.78 -0.60
CA TRP A 131 -12.29 7.70 -0.42
C TRP A 131 -11.07 8.12 0.41
N GLY A 132 -11.08 9.36 0.91
CA GLY A 132 -10.02 9.92 1.74
C GLY A 132 -10.58 10.62 2.97
N GLU A 133 -9.70 10.91 3.91
CA GLU A 133 -10.04 11.61 5.15
C GLU A 133 -8.79 12.35 5.65
N THR A 134 -8.98 13.36 6.51
CA THR A 134 -7.91 14.05 7.24
C THR A 134 -8.31 14.08 8.71
N ARG A 135 -7.48 13.51 9.61
CA ARG A 135 -7.79 13.41 11.04
C ARG A 135 -6.57 13.56 11.92
N SER A 136 -6.78 14.13 13.10
CA SER A 136 -5.78 14.16 14.17
C SER A 136 -5.64 12.78 14.80
N SER A 137 -4.41 12.36 15.11
CA SER A 137 -4.12 11.15 15.88
C SER A 137 -4.41 11.29 17.39
N GLY A 138 -4.81 12.49 17.85
CA GLY A 138 -5.13 12.80 19.24
C GLY A 138 -3.88 12.99 20.12
N THR A 139 -3.14 11.90 20.36
CA THR A 139 -2.11 11.82 21.41
C THR A 139 -0.70 12.13 20.91
N PHE A 140 -0.45 12.03 19.60
CA PHE A 140 0.89 12.06 19.03
C PHE A 140 0.95 12.98 17.80
N GLN A 141 1.06 14.29 18.07
CA GLN A 141 1.26 15.50 17.23
C GLN A 141 1.16 15.45 15.68
N GLY A 142 0.42 14.52 15.10
CA GLY A 142 0.22 14.37 13.66
C GLY A 142 -1.24 14.54 13.31
N THR A 143 -1.52 15.35 12.30
CA THR A 143 -2.76 15.22 11.53
C THR A 143 -2.42 14.46 10.27
N ILE A 144 -3.08 13.32 10.06
CA ILE A 144 -2.81 12.41 8.97
C ILE A 144 -3.88 12.60 7.92
N TYR A 145 -3.49 12.53 6.66
CA TYR A 145 -4.44 12.47 5.56
C TYR A 145 -4.22 11.21 4.73
N THR A 146 -5.32 10.64 4.24
CA THR A 146 -5.33 9.64 3.18
C THR A 146 -6.12 10.19 2.00
N ARG A 147 -5.67 9.90 0.79
CA ARG A 147 -6.41 10.15 -0.45
C ARG A 147 -6.29 8.94 -1.36
N ALA A 148 -7.30 8.74 -2.20
CA ALA A 148 -7.31 7.68 -3.18
C ALA A 148 -7.97 8.13 -4.48
N ALA A 149 -7.60 7.51 -5.59
CA ALA A 149 -8.16 7.77 -6.91
C ALA A 149 -8.35 6.48 -7.70
N ASN A 150 -9.41 6.44 -8.51
CA ASN A 150 -9.61 5.40 -9.49
C ASN A 150 -8.75 5.70 -10.72
N VAL A 151 -7.78 4.83 -10.99
CA VAL A 151 -6.87 4.95 -12.14
C VAL A 151 -7.07 3.81 -13.14
N THR A 152 -8.22 3.13 -13.09
CA THR A 152 -8.54 1.97 -13.92
C THR A 152 -8.43 2.29 -15.41
N SER A 153 -9.02 3.39 -15.88
CA SER A 153 -8.99 3.77 -17.30
C SER A 153 -7.58 4.11 -17.79
N ILE A 154 -6.74 4.69 -16.93
CA ILE A 154 -5.33 4.94 -17.22
C ILE A 154 -4.63 3.60 -17.46
N LEU A 155 -4.73 2.66 -16.51
CA LEU A 155 -4.04 1.38 -16.61
C LEU A 155 -4.58 0.47 -17.72
N GLN A 156 -5.88 0.51 -18.01
CA GLN A 156 -6.47 -0.22 -19.14
C GLN A 156 -5.96 0.28 -20.51
N GLY A 157 -5.48 1.51 -20.59
CA GLY A 157 -4.85 2.06 -21.79
C GLY A 157 -3.41 1.59 -22.02
N ILE A 158 -2.80 0.91 -21.05
CA ILE A 158 -1.38 0.53 -21.08
C ILE A 158 -1.24 -0.91 -21.59
N SER A 159 -0.31 -1.11 -22.52
CA SER A 159 0.05 -2.44 -23.03
C SER A 159 0.64 -3.36 -21.95
N ASN A 160 0.82 -4.64 -22.28
CA ASN A 160 1.48 -5.63 -21.41
C ASN A 160 0.87 -5.75 -20.01
N ARG A 161 -0.46 -5.60 -19.91
CA ARG A 161 -1.21 -5.70 -18.63
C ARG A 161 -0.77 -4.62 -17.63
N ALA A 162 -0.33 -3.47 -18.13
CA ALA A 162 0.12 -2.36 -17.31
C ALA A 162 1.33 -2.68 -16.40
N THR A 163 2.18 -3.66 -16.78
CA THR A 163 3.41 -3.94 -16.02
C THR A 163 4.52 -2.94 -16.34
N GLY A 164 5.29 -2.54 -15.33
CA GLY A 164 6.46 -1.68 -15.49
C GLY A 164 6.66 -0.73 -14.31
N ASP A 165 7.41 0.34 -14.53
CA ASP A 165 7.76 1.32 -13.50
C ASP A 165 6.69 2.42 -13.43
N TYR A 166 6.19 2.65 -12.22
CA TYR A 166 5.28 3.73 -11.91
C TYR A 166 5.95 4.74 -10.99
N PHE A 167 5.78 6.03 -11.29
CA PHE A 167 6.34 7.12 -10.52
C PHE A 167 5.21 7.94 -9.92
N VAL A 168 5.28 8.25 -8.63
CA VAL A 168 4.35 9.16 -7.98
C VAL A 168 5.13 10.30 -7.36
N GLU A 169 4.78 11.53 -7.74
CA GLU A 169 5.51 12.74 -7.37
C GLU A 169 4.60 13.78 -6.73
N ARG A 170 5.22 14.70 -5.98
CA ARG A 170 4.60 15.87 -5.36
C ARG A 170 3.52 15.50 -4.33
N ILE A 171 3.81 14.51 -3.49
CA ILE A 171 2.93 14.13 -2.36
C ILE A 171 3.20 15.07 -1.19
N PRO A 172 2.29 16.00 -0.82
CA PRO A 172 2.55 16.94 0.27
C PRO A 172 2.71 16.21 1.60
N THR A 173 3.69 16.58 2.40
CA THR A 173 3.91 15.99 3.72
C THR A 173 4.66 16.96 4.63
N ALA A 174 4.63 16.71 5.94
CA ALA A 174 5.22 17.53 6.98
C ALA A 174 6.65 17.97 6.62
N ASN A 175 6.88 19.29 6.62
CA ASN A 175 8.19 19.84 6.31
C ASN A 175 8.44 21.13 7.12
N PRO A 176 9.35 21.14 8.12
CA PRO A 176 10.18 20.01 8.54
C PRO A 176 9.33 18.85 9.13
N PRO A 177 9.83 17.59 9.07
CA PRO A 177 9.18 16.46 9.71
C PRO A 177 9.25 16.55 11.24
N ALA A 178 8.36 15.80 11.89
CA ALA A 178 8.30 15.61 13.33
C ALA A 178 8.09 14.12 13.65
N GLN A 179 8.25 13.74 14.92
CA GLN A 179 7.98 12.39 15.38
C GLN A 179 6.55 11.98 15.00
N GLY A 180 6.35 10.78 14.46
CA GLY A 180 5.05 10.35 13.98
C GLY A 180 4.79 10.62 12.49
N THR A 181 5.73 11.25 11.77
CA THR A 181 5.53 11.65 10.37
C THR A 181 5.94 10.57 9.40
N GLY A 182 5.07 10.27 8.44
CA GLY A 182 5.35 9.35 7.33
C GLY A 182 4.67 9.81 6.05
N VAL A 183 5.11 9.25 4.93
CA VAL A 183 4.55 9.54 3.60
C VAL A 183 4.81 8.37 2.65
N GLY A 184 3.80 7.98 1.89
CA GLY A 184 3.94 6.88 0.94
C GLY A 184 2.71 6.70 0.07
N TRP A 185 2.83 5.78 -0.88
CA TRP A 185 1.76 5.47 -1.82
C TRP A 185 1.77 3.99 -2.19
N ALA A 186 0.60 3.51 -2.58
CA ALA A 186 0.41 2.19 -3.15
C ALA A 186 -0.50 2.25 -4.38
N LEU A 187 -0.13 1.53 -5.42
CA LEU A 187 -0.97 1.24 -6.58
C LEU A 187 -1.46 -0.20 -6.44
N VAL A 188 -2.77 -0.37 -6.24
CA VAL A 188 -3.44 -1.67 -6.16
C VAL A 188 -4.11 -1.94 -7.48
N VAL A 189 -3.86 -3.12 -8.06
CA VAL A 189 -4.39 -3.53 -9.36
C VAL A 189 -5.09 -4.88 -9.21
N VAL A 190 -6.35 -4.94 -9.64
CA VAL A 190 -7.11 -6.17 -9.73
C VAL A 190 -7.11 -6.61 -11.19
N TYR A 191 -6.47 -7.73 -11.47
CA TYR A 191 -6.50 -8.38 -12.76
C TYR A 191 -7.67 -9.36 -12.86
N ARG A 192 -8.23 -9.48 -14.06
CA ARG A 192 -9.20 -10.49 -14.44
C ARG A 192 -8.58 -11.41 -15.47
N ASP A 193 -8.74 -12.71 -15.29
CA ASP A 193 -8.41 -13.73 -16.29
C ASP A 193 -9.26 -14.98 -16.04
N ASN A 194 -9.83 -15.57 -17.08
CA ASN A 194 -10.70 -16.75 -16.93
C ASN A 194 -9.97 -17.99 -16.40
N SER A 195 -8.64 -18.01 -16.35
CA SER A 195 -7.87 -19.10 -15.75
C SER A 195 -7.89 -19.07 -14.21
N TYR A 196 -8.08 -17.90 -13.58
CA TYR A 196 -8.11 -17.80 -12.12
C TYR A 196 -9.30 -18.55 -11.51
N PRO A 197 -9.15 -19.07 -10.26
CA PRO A 197 -10.31 -19.45 -9.48
C PRO A 197 -11.19 -18.23 -9.23
N VAL A 198 -12.48 -18.47 -8.98
CA VAL A 198 -13.41 -17.41 -8.62
C VAL A 198 -13.05 -16.89 -7.22
N ARG A 199 -12.99 -15.57 -7.09
CA ARG A 199 -12.66 -14.88 -5.85
C ARG A 199 -13.63 -13.73 -5.63
N ASN A 200 -13.92 -13.43 -4.36
CA ASN A 200 -14.35 -12.08 -4.04
C ASN A 200 -13.10 -11.23 -3.79
N VAL A 201 -12.99 -10.11 -4.50
CA VAL A 201 -11.97 -9.09 -4.24
C VAL A 201 -12.67 -7.82 -3.80
N SER A 202 -12.30 -7.32 -2.64
CA SER A 202 -12.84 -6.08 -2.06
C SER A 202 -11.73 -5.15 -1.62
N LEU A 203 -11.88 -3.85 -1.89
CA LEU A 203 -10.93 -2.81 -1.49
C LEU A 203 -11.65 -1.72 -0.70
N TYR A 204 -10.98 -1.24 0.33
CA TYR A 204 -11.47 -0.21 1.21
C TYR A 204 -10.36 0.82 1.45
N THR A 205 -10.70 2.10 1.41
CA THR A 205 -9.76 3.19 1.71
C THR A 205 -10.32 4.09 2.79
N GLY A 206 -9.44 4.80 3.49
CA GLY A 206 -9.82 5.66 4.58
C GLY A 206 -8.64 5.89 5.51
N LEU A 207 -8.91 5.96 6.80
CA LEU A 207 -7.89 6.17 7.81
C LEU A 207 -8.30 5.48 9.10
N LEU A 208 -7.60 4.40 9.44
CA LEU A 208 -7.71 3.72 10.74
C LEU A 208 -6.52 4.12 11.61
N ILE A 209 -6.80 4.69 12.77
CA ILE A 209 -5.77 5.27 13.66
C ILE A 209 -5.67 4.42 14.93
N SER A 210 -4.52 3.80 15.17
CA SER A 210 -4.33 2.89 16.32
C SER A 210 -4.47 3.59 17.67
N THR A 211 -3.94 4.82 17.80
CA THR A 211 -4.00 5.63 19.04
C THR A 211 -5.41 5.96 19.51
N LEU A 212 -6.41 5.85 18.63
CA LEU A 212 -7.81 6.10 18.94
C LEU A 212 -8.55 4.81 19.36
N GLY A 213 -7.86 3.65 19.37
CA GLY A 213 -8.43 2.36 19.74
C GLY A 213 -9.54 1.89 18.80
N GLU A 214 -9.50 2.34 17.55
CA GLU A 214 -10.61 2.16 16.60
C GLU A 214 -10.72 0.72 16.09
N THR A 215 -11.96 0.32 15.86
CA THR A 215 -12.30 -0.89 15.10
C THR A 215 -13.15 -0.49 13.91
N ALA A 216 -12.68 -0.80 12.71
CA ALA A 216 -13.42 -0.62 11.46
C ALA A 216 -14.20 -1.88 11.13
N THR A 217 -15.45 -1.72 10.70
CA THR A 217 -16.19 -2.81 10.04
C THR A 217 -16.04 -2.66 8.54
N ILE A 218 -15.58 -3.72 7.88
CA ILE A 218 -15.58 -3.83 6.41
C ILE A 218 -16.63 -4.86 5.99
N SER A 219 -17.37 -4.59 4.92
CA SER A 219 -18.56 -5.36 4.54
C SER A 219 -18.79 -5.40 3.03
N ASN A 220 -19.78 -6.18 2.59
CA ASN A 220 -20.14 -6.44 1.19
C ASN A 220 -19.11 -7.24 0.39
N PHE A 221 -18.21 -7.95 1.08
CA PHE A 221 -17.56 -9.12 0.53
C PHE A 221 -18.45 -10.35 0.73
N ILE A 222 -18.04 -11.48 0.15
CA ILE A 222 -18.63 -12.78 0.46
C ILE A 222 -17.51 -13.78 0.75
N THR A 223 -17.74 -14.70 1.69
CA THR A 223 -16.89 -15.87 1.91
C THR A 223 -17.61 -17.15 1.44
N PRO A 224 -16.87 -18.25 1.16
CA PRO A 224 -17.50 -19.55 0.93
C PRO A 224 -18.43 -19.94 2.07
N SER A 225 -19.47 -20.71 1.78
CA SER A 225 -20.39 -21.24 2.80
C SER A 225 -19.75 -22.35 3.67
N VAL A 226 -18.56 -22.83 3.32
CA VAL A 226 -17.86 -23.92 4.00
C VAL A 226 -16.42 -23.49 4.34
N ALA A 227 -15.97 -23.84 5.54
CA ALA A 227 -14.59 -23.60 5.99
C ALA A 227 -13.60 -24.65 5.42
N PRO A 228 -12.30 -24.34 5.34
CA PRO A 228 -11.67 -23.06 5.69
C PRO A 228 -11.88 -21.99 4.62
N VAL A 229 -11.96 -20.73 5.05
CA VAL A 229 -11.90 -19.58 4.14
C VAL A 229 -10.44 -19.26 3.86
N ASN A 230 -10.01 -19.42 2.61
CA ASN A 230 -8.67 -19.00 2.17
C ASN A 230 -8.72 -17.55 1.71
N ALA A 231 -7.83 -16.73 2.24
CA ALA A 231 -7.82 -15.31 1.98
C ALA A 231 -6.42 -14.71 2.07
N ARG A 232 -6.26 -13.56 1.41
CA ARG A 232 -5.11 -12.67 1.56
C ARG A 232 -5.57 -11.25 1.84
N VAL A 233 -4.76 -10.51 2.59
CA VAL A 233 -5.07 -9.15 3.02
C VAL A 233 -3.98 -8.21 2.57
N PHE A 234 -4.33 -7.21 1.78
CA PHE A 234 -3.49 -6.06 1.47
C PHE A 234 -3.69 -4.98 2.55
N THR A 235 -2.63 -4.30 2.93
CA THR A 235 -2.71 -3.07 3.72
C THR A 235 -1.56 -2.13 3.42
N MET A 236 -1.77 -0.84 3.66
CA MET A 236 -0.71 0.18 3.72
C MET A 236 -0.92 1.06 4.94
N ALA A 237 0.17 1.50 5.54
CA ALA A 237 0.16 2.42 6.67
C ALA A 237 1.41 3.29 6.69
N ILE A 238 1.33 4.44 7.35
CA ILE A 238 2.50 5.22 7.74
C ILE A 238 2.80 5.06 9.23
N ASN A 239 4.02 5.46 9.60
CA ASN A 239 4.56 5.43 10.97
C ASN A 239 4.73 4.02 11.55
N GLY A 240 5.21 3.06 10.75
CA GLY A 240 5.62 1.74 11.25
C GLY A 240 7.09 1.74 11.64
N ASP A 241 7.38 1.62 12.93
CA ASP A 241 8.71 1.76 13.48
C ASP A 241 9.36 0.40 13.71
N THR A 242 10.43 0.12 12.97
CA THR A 242 11.02 -1.22 13.01
C THR A 242 11.54 -1.68 14.37
N ASP A 243 11.92 -0.76 15.27
CA ASP A 243 12.45 -1.02 16.60
C ASP A 243 11.46 -0.67 17.72
N ALA A 244 10.25 -0.23 17.36
CA ALA A 244 9.10 -0.17 18.25
C ALA A 244 8.32 -1.49 18.10
N THR A 245 7.90 -2.11 19.21
CA THR A 245 7.07 -3.32 19.16
C THR A 245 5.74 -3.07 19.86
N GLY A 246 4.77 -3.95 19.60
CA GLY A 246 3.49 -3.97 20.30
C GLY A 246 2.29 -3.60 19.44
N ASP A 247 2.49 -3.18 18.19
CA ASP A 247 1.43 -3.09 17.18
C ASP A 247 1.12 -4.49 16.60
N ASN A 248 -0.15 -4.70 16.27
CA ASN A 248 -0.65 -5.88 15.57
C ASN A 248 -1.63 -5.41 14.49
N PHE A 249 -1.68 -6.08 13.34
CA PHE A 249 -2.76 -5.87 12.38
C PHE A 249 -3.78 -7.01 12.47
N ASN A 250 -4.98 -6.70 12.96
CA ASN A 250 -5.98 -7.71 13.26
C ASN A 250 -7.09 -7.73 12.20
N LEU A 251 -7.47 -8.94 11.79
CA LEU A 251 -8.68 -9.21 11.02
C LEU A 251 -9.52 -10.21 11.80
N ASN A 252 -10.82 -9.94 11.96
CA ASN A 252 -11.74 -10.82 12.70
C ASN A 252 -11.22 -11.19 14.11
N GLY A 253 -10.58 -10.23 14.80
CA GLY A 253 -9.97 -10.44 16.12
C GLY A 253 -8.68 -11.27 16.13
N THR A 254 -8.16 -11.68 14.98
CA THR A 254 -6.92 -12.47 14.86
C THR A 254 -5.78 -11.62 14.31
N GLY A 255 -4.64 -11.62 14.99
CA GLY A 255 -3.42 -10.96 14.52
C GLY A 255 -2.85 -11.64 13.29
N LEU A 256 -2.63 -10.85 12.23
CA LEU A 256 -2.03 -11.31 10.99
C LEU A 256 -0.50 -11.22 11.07
N SER A 257 0.18 -11.94 10.19
CA SER A 257 1.62 -11.84 10.00
C SER A 257 2.03 -12.26 8.59
N GLY A 258 3.22 -11.85 8.17
CA GLY A 258 3.81 -12.20 6.89
C GLY A 258 5.33 -12.36 6.99
N PRO A 259 6.01 -12.67 5.88
CA PRO A 259 7.45 -12.90 5.88
C PRO A 259 8.27 -11.74 6.46
N ASN A 260 7.78 -10.51 6.30
CA ASN A 260 8.41 -9.29 6.81
C ASN A 260 7.51 -8.49 7.76
N ASN A 261 6.38 -9.05 8.21
CA ASN A 261 5.43 -8.37 9.10
C ASN A 261 5.19 -9.29 10.31
N LEU A 262 5.86 -9.03 11.43
CA LEU A 262 5.82 -9.90 12.61
C LEU A 262 4.53 -9.69 13.39
N ILE A 263 4.03 -10.70 14.12
CA ILE A 263 2.73 -10.60 14.80
C ILE A 263 2.66 -9.43 15.80
N ASN A 264 3.72 -9.22 16.58
CA ASN A 264 3.81 -8.15 17.59
C ASN A 264 4.64 -6.94 17.12
N ASN A 265 4.92 -6.85 15.82
CA ASN A 265 5.52 -5.69 15.15
C ASN A 265 5.17 -5.83 13.67
N PHE A 266 3.90 -5.57 13.36
CA PHE A 266 3.36 -5.82 12.04
C PHE A 266 3.85 -4.75 11.06
N PHE A 267 3.88 -3.50 11.50
CA PHE A 267 4.27 -2.36 10.69
C PHE A 267 5.69 -1.90 11.06
N ALA A 268 6.67 -2.27 10.24
CA ALA A 268 8.10 -2.12 10.56
C ALA A 268 8.87 -1.38 9.45
N SER A 269 8.24 -0.40 8.79
CA SER A 269 8.76 0.32 7.62
C SER A 269 9.08 -0.61 6.44
N GLN A 270 8.23 -1.62 6.21
CA GLN A 270 8.45 -2.65 5.20
C GLN A 270 7.68 -2.37 3.91
N VAL A 271 8.43 -2.20 2.83
CA VAL A 271 7.87 -2.13 1.48
C VAL A 271 7.97 -3.52 0.86
N ASN A 272 6.86 -4.23 0.83
CA ASN A 272 6.76 -5.60 0.33
C ASN A 272 6.00 -5.65 -1.01
N ASN A 273 6.26 -6.70 -1.78
CA ASN A 273 5.50 -7.02 -2.98
C ASN A 273 4.13 -7.66 -2.63
N TYR A 274 3.35 -7.97 -3.66
CA TYR A 274 2.01 -8.55 -3.54
C TYR A 274 1.94 -9.96 -2.90
N LEU A 275 3.07 -10.61 -2.69
CA LEU A 275 3.16 -11.88 -1.97
C LEU A 275 3.59 -11.71 -0.51
N GLY A 276 3.94 -10.49 -0.07
CA GLY A 276 4.45 -10.20 1.26
C GLY A 276 5.98 -10.33 1.39
N ASN A 277 6.68 -10.59 0.27
CA ASN A 277 8.14 -10.65 0.24
C ASN A 277 8.72 -9.25 0.06
N LEU A 278 9.91 -9.01 0.62
CA LEU A 278 10.57 -7.71 0.56
C LEU A 278 10.77 -7.28 -0.89
N ASN A 279 10.32 -6.06 -1.23
CA ASN A 279 10.55 -5.49 -2.54
C ASN A 279 11.97 -4.91 -2.61
N THR A 280 12.76 -5.31 -3.59
CA THR A 280 14.14 -4.85 -3.80
C THR A 280 14.32 -3.99 -5.05
N VAL A 281 13.22 -3.58 -5.71
CA VAL A 281 13.23 -2.80 -6.96
C VAL A 281 12.25 -1.63 -6.84
N GLY A 282 12.74 -0.43 -7.16
CA GLY A 282 12.06 0.83 -6.86
C GLY A 282 13.03 1.80 -6.19
N SER A 283 12.65 3.06 -6.01
CA SER A 283 13.52 4.05 -5.34
C SER A 283 14.07 3.51 -4.03
N PHE A 284 15.41 3.40 -3.95
CA PHE A 284 16.13 2.83 -2.80
C PHE A 284 15.63 1.44 -2.36
N GLY A 285 15.23 0.58 -3.29
CA GLY A 285 14.82 -0.80 -3.02
C GLY A 285 15.92 -1.66 -2.36
N ASP A 286 17.19 -1.26 -2.50
CA ASP A 286 18.35 -1.83 -1.83
C ASP A 286 18.51 -1.37 -0.37
N ARG A 287 17.67 -0.43 0.10
CA ARG A 287 17.76 0.22 1.41
C ARG A 287 16.50 0.08 2.24
N ASN A 288 15.90 -1.11 2.22
CA ASN A 288 14.82 -1.47 3.13
C ASN A 288 15.24 -1.39 4.60
N MET A 289 14.30 -1.00 5.47
CA MET A 289 14.53 -1.02 6.91
C MET A 289 14.77 -2.45 7.40
N PRO A 290 15.82 -2.74 8.18
CA PRO A 290 16.00 -4.05 8.81
C PRO A 290 15.00 -4.25 9.94
N ILE A 291 14.28 -5.38 9.95
CA ILE A 291 13.30 -5.71 11.00
C ILE A 291 13.97 -5.76 12.38
N GLY A 292 13.33 -5.16 13.38
CA GLY A 292 13.79 -5.14 14.77
C GLY A 292 14.96 -4.21 15.08
N THR A 293 15.54 -3.50 14.09
CA THR A 293 16.72 -2.65 14.31
C THR A 293 16.65 -1.36 13.51
N SER A 294 16.66 -0.22 14.21
CA SER A 294 16.78 1.08 13.56
C SER A 294 18.10 1.20 12.80
N ALA A 295 18.02 1.72 11.57
CA ALA A 295 19.17 1.97 10.73
C ALA A 295 19.04 3.31 9.99
N THR A 296 20.19 3.90 9.66
CA THR A 296 20.29 5.13 8.85
C THR A 296 20.27 4.83 7.36
N ASN A 297 19.96 5.83 6.55
CA ASN A 297 19.92 5.71 5.09
C ASN A 297 18.99 4.57 4.63
N ARG A 298 17.80 4.48 5.22
CA ARG A 298 16.79 3.45 4.92
C ARG A 298 15.46 4.08 4.52
N ARG A 299 14.70 3.36 3.69
CA ARG A 299 13.26 3.58 3.50
C ARG A 299 12.58 3.56 4.87
N ALA A 300 11.68 4.51 5.11
CA ALA A 300 11.16 4.72 6.45
C ALA A 300 9.69 5.13 6.48
N GLU A 301 9.07 4.91 7.64
CA GLU A 301 7.77 5.43 8.07
C GLU A 301 6.60 5.11 7.15
N PHE A 302 6.72 4.00 6.41
CA PHE A 302 5.70 3.50 5.51
C PHE A 302 5.82 1.99 5.35
N ASP A 303 4.67 1.33 5.50
CA ASP A 303 4.49 -0.09 5.25
C ASP A 303 3.48 -0.28 4.12
N VAL A 304 3.79 -1.20 3.22
CA VAL A 304 2.86 -1.69 2.22
C VAL A 304 3.09 -3.18 2.05
N THR A 305 2.05 -3.99 2.28
CA THR A 305 2.21 -5.44 2.31
C THR A 305 0.95 -6.18 1.90
N ASN A 306 1.11 -7.47 1.66
CA ASN A 306 0.02 -8.41 1.46
C ASN A 306 0.34 -9.72 2.18
N VAL A 307 -0.51 -10.12 3.12
CA VAL A 307 -0.28 -11.26 4.01
C VAL A 307 -1.39 -12.32 3.90
N PRO A 308 -1.09 -13.61 4.15
CA PRO A 308 -2.12 -14.64 4.21
C PRO A 308 -3.05 -14.43 5.43
N ALA A 309 -4.33 -14.74 5.25
CA ALA A 309 -5.36 -14.73 6.31
C ALA A 309 -6.24 -15.99 6.24
N ASN A 310 -5.62 -17.13 5.93
CA ASN A 310 -6.30 -18.42 5.80
C ASN A 310 -6.90 -18.85 7.14
N GLY A 311 -8.18 -19.19 7.14
CA GLY A 311 -8.93 -19.61 8.33
C GLY A 311 -9.32 -18.46 9.28
N VAL A 312 -8.98 -17.21 8.97
CA VAL A 312 -9.28 -16.05 9.83
C VAL A 312 -10.73 -15.61 9.67
N LEU A 313 -11.25 -15.59 8.45
CA LEU A 313 -12.63 -15.20 8.16
C LEU A 313 -13.61 -16.34 8.41
N THR A 314 -14.78 -16.01 8.94
CA THR A 314 -15.88 -16.97 9.14
C THR A 314 -16.53 -17.33 7.80
N ALA A 315 -16.83 -18.61 7.59
CA ALA A 315 -17.60 -19.09 6.44
C ALA A 315 -19.02 -18.49 6.42
N GLY A 316 -19.52 -18.13 5.24
CA GLY A 316 -20.82 -17.48 5.03
C GLY A 316 -20.92 -16.03 5.55
N SER A 317 -19.81 -15.39 5.91
CA SER A 317 -19.79 -13.99 6.37
C SER A 317 -19.73 -13.01 5.19
N THR A 318 -20.34 -11.85 5.40
CA THR A 318 -20.33 -10.72 4.46
C THR A 318 -19.73 -9.45 5.05
N SER A 319 -19.25 -9.54 6.29
CA SER A 319 -18.60 -8.46 7.02
C SER A 319 -17.64 -9.01 8.05
N THR A 320 -16.62 -8.23 8.39
CA THR A 320 -15.69 -8.52 9.48
C THR A 320 -15.14 -7.22 10.07
N THR A 321 -14.34 -7.33 11.12
CA THR A 321 -13.69 -6.22 11.78
C THR A 321 -12.19 -6.18 11.46
N VAL A 322 -11.67 -4.96 11.40
CA VAL A 322 -10.25 -4.65 11.31
C VAL A 322 -9.90 -3.67 12.43
N ASN A 323 -8.84 -3.95 13.17
CA ASN A 323 -8.29 -3.04 14.16
C ASN A 323 -6.77 -3.15 14.23
N ILE A 324 -6.13 -2.15 14.84
CA ILE A 324 -4.68 -2.12 15.05
C ILE A 324 -4.42 -1.94 16.54
N PRO A 325 -4.52 -3.00 17.36
CA PRO A 325 -4.14 -2.91 18.76
C PRO A 325 -2.67 -2.54 18.85
N ASN A 326 -2.35 -1.61 19.74
CA ASN A 326 -0.98 -1.17 19.94
C ASN A 326 -0.73 -0.76 21.39
N THR A 327 0.51 -0.94 21.85
CA THR A 327 0.96 -0.49 23.17
C THR A 327 2.02 0.61 23.11
N PHE A 328 2.80 0.68 22.02
CA PHE A 328 3.89 1.64 21.88
C PHE A 328 3.99 2.21 20.47
N ASP A 329 3.96 1.38 19.42
CA ASP A 329 4.01 1.87 18.04
C ASP A 329 2.65 2.43 17.57
N TYR A 330 2.65 3.58 16.90
CA TYR A 330 1.45 4.32 16.51
C TYR A 330 1.24 4.26 15.01
N ILE A 331 0.22 3.54 14.56
CA ILE A 331 0.05 3.20 13.15
C ILE A 331 -1.19 3.89 12.58
N TYR A 332 -1.04 4.36 11.34
CA TYR A 332 -2.11 5.01 10.60
C TYR A 332 -2.36 4.27 9.27
N ALA A 333 -3.29 3.32 9.24
CA ALA A 333 -3.56 2.54 8.03
C ALA A 333 -4.51 3.26 7.06
N GLY A 334 -4.08 3.38 5.81
CA GLY A 334 -4.78 4.14 4.76
C GLY A 334 -5.69 3.30 3.85
N ALA A 335 -5.44 2.00 3.75
CA ALA A 335 -6.26 1.10 2.93
C ALA A 335 -6.16 -0.34 3.40
N VAL A 336 -7.23 -1.11 3.14
CA VAL A 336 -7.29 -2.55 3.34
C VAL A 336 -7.91 -3.20 2.11
N GLY A 337 -7.34 -4.32 1.68
CA GLY A 337 -7.90 -5.14 0.59
C GLY A 337 -8.07 -6.59 1.02
N LEU A 338 -9.17 -7.21 0.62
CA LEU A 338 -9.43 -8.64 0.80
C LEU A 338 -9.46 -9.33 -0.55
N GLN A 339 -8.74 -10.43 -0.68
CA GLN A 339 -8.88 -11.41 -1.75
C GLN A 339 -9.28 -12.74 -1.12
N ILE A 340 -10.50 -13.19 -1.37
CA ILE A 340 -11.09 -14.38 -0.75
C ILE A 340 -11.38 -15.41 -1.85
N ASP A 341 -10.83 -16.61 -1.72
CA ASP A 341 -11.13 -17.70 -2.64
C ASP A 341 -12.56 -18.19 -2.41
N LEU A 342 -13.36 -18.26 -3.48
CA LEU A 342 -14.69 -18.85 -3.46
C LEU A 342 -14.58 -20.26 -4.03
N ALA A 343 -14.56 -21.26 -3.14
CA ALA A 343 -14.49 -22.66 -3.53
C ALA A 343 -15.78 -23.07 -4.24
N GLU A 344 -15.84 -22.82 -5.55
CA GLU A 344 -17.00 -23.14 -6.40
C GLU A 344 -16.66 -24.26 -7.41
N ALA A 345 -17.69 -25.03 -7.77
CA ALA A 345 -17.59 -25.99 -8.85
C ALA A 345 -17.43 -25.26 -10.20
N ARG A 346 -16.31 -25.51 -10.90
CA ARG A 346 -16.05 -24.92 -12.22
C ARG A 346 -16.59 -25.83 -13.32
N LEU A 347 -17.62 -25.39 -14.03
CA LEU A 347 -18.05 -26.03 -15.27
C LEU A 347 -17.16 -25.58 -16.43
N THR A 348 -16.40 -26.51 -17.00
CA THR A 348 -15.59 -26.26 -18.21
C THR A 348 -16.28 -26.92 -19.40
N ALA A 349 -16.86 -26.12 -20.30
CA ALA A 349 -17.47 -26.62 -21.53
C ALA A 349 -16.42 -26.70 -22.64
N THR A 350 -16.07 -27.92 -23.05
CA THR A 350 -15.17 -28.16 -24.20
C THR A 350 -16.00 -28.41 -25.45
N LYS A 351 -15.87 -27.56 -26.47
CA LYS A 351 -16.46 -27.78 -27.80
C LYS A 351 -15.35 -28.24 -28.75
N SER A 352 -15.49 -29.41 -29.33
CA SER A 352 -14.62 -29.91 -30.40
C SER A 352 -15.45 -30.34 -31.60
N VAL A 353 -14.82 -30.30 -32.77
CA VAL A 353 -15.33 -30.86 -34.03
C VAL A 353 -14.23 -31.77 -34.57
N ILE A 354 -14.59 -33.01 -34.91
CA ILE A 354 -13.72 -33.89 -35.68
C ILE A 354 -14.18 -33.77 -37.13
N VAL A 355 -13.32 -33.23 -38.00
CA VAL A 355 -13.56 -33.25 -39.44
C VAL A 355 -12.95 -34.55 -39.95
N SER A 356 -13.82 -35.47 -40.39
CA SER A 356 -13.44 -36.75 -41.00
C SER A 356 -12.99 -36.59 -42.45
#